data_AF-A0A8T2GGM5-F1
#
_entry.id   AF-A0A8T2GGM5-F1
#
_cell.length_a   1.000
_cell.length_b   1.000
_cell.length_c   1.000
_cell.angle_alpha   90.00
_cell.angle_beta   90.00
_cell.angle_gamma   90.00
#
_symmetry.space_group_name_H-M   'P 1'
#
loop_
_entity.id
_entity.type
_entity.pdbx_description
1 polymer ?
#
loop_
_entity_poly.entity_id
_entity_poly.type
_entity_poly.pdbx_seq_one_letter_code
_entity_poly.pdbx_strand_id
1 'polypeptide(L)'
;MAKLRHSRFQARKWSTLMLVLFMLFMLTIVLLMLLAFGVFSLPINNDESSPIDLSYFRRAATERSEGLGKRGDQWTEVLSWEPRAFVYHNFLSKEECEYLISLAKPHMVKSTVVDSETGKSKDSRVRTSSGTFLRRGRDKIIKTIEKRIADYTFIPADHGEGLQVLHYEAGQKYEPHYDYFVDEFNTKNGGQRMATMLMYL
;
A
#
# COMPACT_ATOMS: atom_id res chain seq x y z
N MET A 1 -6.48 96.77 -3.87
CA MET A 1 -5.41 95.82 -4.21
C MET A 1 -5.58 94.56 -3.36
N ALA A 2 -5.99 93.43 -3.94
CA ALA A 2 -6.03 92.14 -3.24
C ALA A 2 -5.55 91.04 -4.21
N LYS A 3 -4.41 90.41 -3.88
CA LYS A 3 -3.79 89.33 -4.66
C LYS A 3 -4.49 88.01 -4.38
N LEU A 4 -5.07 87.40 -5.41
CA LEU A 4 -5.55 86.02 -5.38
C LEU A 4 -4.35 85.05 -5.38
N ARG A 5 -4.29 84.14 -4.41
CA ARG A 5 -3.23 83.14 -4.27
C ARG A 5 -3.70 81.83 -4.90
N HIS A 6 -3.13 81.42 -6.02
CA HIS A 6 -3.37 80.10 -6.61
C HIS A 6 -2.65 79.01 -5.80
N SER A 7 -3.43 78.07 -5.27
CA SER A 7 -2.94 76.82 -4.68
C SER A 7 -2.52 75.87 -5.80
N ARG A 8 -1.22 75.56 -5.88
CA ARG A 8 -0.70 74.47 -6.73
C ARG A 8 -0.97 73.14 -6.02
N PHE A 9 -1.91 72.36 -6.54
CA PHE A 9 -2.06 70.96 -6.16
C PHE A 9 -0.84 70.17 -6.63
N GLN A 10 0.04 69.82 -5.69
CA GLN A 10 1.19 68.98 -5.95
C GLN A 10 0.73 67.52 -5.87
N ALA A 11 0.69 66.83 -7.01
CA ALA A 11 0.35 65.41 -7.05
C ALA A 11 1.36 64.61 -6.21
N ARG A 12 0.87 64.00 -5.13
CA ARG A 12 1.66 63.17 -4.21
C ARG A 12 2.21 61.99 -4.99
N LYS A 13 3.54 61.92 -5.17
CA LYS A 13 4.20 60.78 -5.82
C LYS A 13 4.17 59.58 -4.85
N TRP A 14 3.53 58.49 -5.26
CA TRP A 14 3.44 57.28 -4.47
C TRP A 14 4.80 56.56 -4.48
N SER A 15 5.22 56.02 -3.34
CA SER A 15 6.40 55.17 -3.28
C SER A 15 6.16 53.89 -4.07
N THR A 16 7.23 53.31 -4.62
CA THR A 16 7.18 52.05 -5.38
C THR A 16 6.53 50.93 -4.57
N LEU A 17 6.80 50.86 -3.25
CA LEU A 17 6.18 49.92 -2.33
C LEU A 17 4.65 50.07 -2.27
N MET A 18 4.14 51.31 -2.22
CA MET A 18 2.70 51.58 -2.18
C MET A 18 2.03 51.21 -3.50
N LEU A 19 2.71 51.38 -4.63
CA LEU A 19 2.23 50.92 -5.93
C LEU A 19 2.14 49.39 -6.00
N VAL A 20 3.16 48.68 -5.49
CA VAL A 20 3.17 47.21 -5.44
C VAL A 20 2.06 46.68 -4.53
N LEU A 21 1.90 47.24 -3.33
CA LEU A 21 0.83 46.86 -2.40
C LEU A 21 -0.56 47.12 -3.01
N PHE A 22 -0.73 48.24 -3.70
CA PHE A 22 -1.98 48.56 -4.38
C PHE A 22 -2.26 47.57 -5.53
N MET A 23 -1.25 47.20 -6.31
CA MET A 23 -1.39 46.19 -7.38
C MET A 23 -1.76 44.81 -6.83
N LEU A 24 -1.12 44.37 -5.73
CA LEU A 24 -1.47 43.11 -5.07
C LEU A 24 -2.90 43.13 -4.53
N PHE A 25 -3.32 44.24 -3.92
CA PHE A 25 -4.68 44.41 -3.42
C PHE A 25 -5.72 44.34 -4.56
N MET A 26 -5.49 45.06 -5.67
CA MET A 26 -6.38 45.01 -6.83
C MET A 26 -6.42 43.62 -7.48
N LEU A 27 -5.28 42.92 -7.54
CA LEU A 27 -5.21 41.53 -8.02
C LEU A 27 -6.07 40.61 -7.14
N THR A 28 -6.02 40.74 -5.81
CA THR A 28 -6.84 39.92 -4.91
C THR A 28 -8.34 40.17 -5.09
N ILE A 29 -8.76 41.43 -5.31
CA ILE A 29 -10.16 41.78 -5.56
C ILE A 29 -10.64 41.16 -6.88
N VAL A 30 -9.82 41.24 -7.94
CA VAL A 30 -10.16 40.63 -9.24
C VAL A 30 -10.29 39.11 -9.10
N LEU A 31 -9.38 38.46 -8.35
CA LEU A 31 -9.44 37.02 -8.12
C LEU A 31 -10.71 36.61 -7.36
N LEU A 32 -11.10 37.38 -6.34
CA LEU A 32 -12.34 37.18 -5.57
C LEU A 32 -13.59 37.39 -6.43
N MET A 33 -13.59 38.38 -7.32
CA MET A 33 -14.70 38.57 -8.26
C MET A 33 -14.80 37.42 -9.26
N LEU A 34 -13.67 36.95 -9.82
CA LEU A 34 -13.68 35.81 -10.74
C LEU A 34 -14.16 34.51 -10.07
N LEU A 35 -13.87 34.31 -8.78
CA LEU A 35 -14.43 33.23 -7.96
C LEU A 35 -15.93 33.41 -7.73
N ALA A 36 -16.39 34.63 -7.41
CA ALA A 36 -17.81 34.93 -7.17
C ALA A 36 -18.68 34.80 -8.43
N PHE A 37 -18.12 35.12 -9.61
CA PHE A 37 -18.79 34.97 -10.90
C PHE A 37 -18.61 33.57 -11.53
N GLY A 38 -17.95 32.64 -10.83
CA GLY A 38 -17.81 31.24 -11.27
C GLY A 38 -16.93 31.03 -12.52
N VAL A 39 -16.10 32.02 -12.87
CA VAL A 39 -15.16 31.93 -14.02
C VAL A 39 -13.96 31.02 -13.69
N PHE A 40 -13.64 30.91 -12.39
CA PHE A 40 -12.73 29.90 -11.85
C PHE A 40 -13.45 29.10 -10.78
N SER A 41 -13.70 27.82 -11.04
CA SER A 41 -14.17 26.87 -10.03
C SER A 41 -12.97 26.26 -9.30
N LEU A 42 -12.80 26.59 -8.02
CA LEU A 42 -12.02 25.73 -7.12
C LEU A 42 -12.83 24.45 -6.91
N PRO A 43 -12.20 23.25 -6.89
CA PRO A 43 -12.92 22.00 -6.61
C PRO A 43 -13.24 21.95 -5.12
N ILE A 44 -14.25 22.72 -4.72
CA ILE A 44 -14.88 22.61 -3.42
C ILE A 44 -16.10 21.74 -3.67
N ASN A 45 -15.97 20.46 -3.36
CA ASN A 45 -17.07 19.50 -3.33
C ASN A 45 -18.08 19.96 -2.27
N ASN A 46 -19.03 20.79 -2.69
CA ASN A 46 -20.26 21.06 -1.96
C ASN A 46 -21.36 20.19 -2.59
N ASP A 47 -21.30 18.89 -2.36
CA ASP A 47 -22.50 18.08 -2.46
C ASP A 47 -23.15 18.08 -1.08
N GLU A 48 -24.23 18.85 -0.98
CA GLU A 48 -25.31 18.61 -0.04
C GLU A 48 -25.92 17.24 -0.39
N SER A 49 -25.24 16.18 0.05
CA SER A 49 -25.72 14.82 0.01
C SER A 49 -25.59 14.23 1.41
N SER A 50 -26.63 13.46 1.75
CA SER A 50 -26.88 12.62 2.92
C SER A 50 -25.68 12.35 3.84
N PRO A 51 -25.89 12.24 5.18
CA PRO A 51 -24.81 12.01 6.13
C PRO A 51 -23.94 10.86 5.63
N ILE A 52 -22.65 11.13 5.45
CA ILE A 52 -21.66 10.21 4.88
C ILE A 52 -21.88 8.85 5.51
N ASP A 53 -22.53 7.98 4.75
CA ASP A 53 -22.87 6.67 5.22
C ASP A 53 -21.57 5.87 5.15
N LEU A 54 -20.96 5.61 6.31
CA LEU A 54 -19.83 4.69 6.40
C LEU A 54 -20.21 3.31 5.82
N SER A 55 -21.51 3.00 5.73
CA SER A 55 -22.00 1.83 5.00
C SER A 55 -21.82 1.94 3.49
N TYR A 56 -21.85 3.14 2.88
CA TYR A 56 -21.54 3.35 1.46
C TYR A 56 -20.05 3.13 1.17
N PHE A 57 -19.15 3.66 2.00
CA PHE A 57 -17.71 3.34 1.88
C PHE A 57 -17.42 1.87 2.13
N ARG A 58 -18.07 1.27 3.15
CA ARG A 58 -18.01 -0.17 3.40
C ARG A 58 -18.56 -0.96 2.22
N ARG A 59 -19.69 -0.57 1.62
CA ARG A 59 -20.29 -1.23 0.45
C ARG A 59 -19.43 -1.06 -0.79
N ALA A 60 -18.92 0.12 -1.08
CA ALA A 60 -18.02 0.36 -2.21
C ALA A 60 -16.68 -0.39 -2.07
N ALA A 61 -16.14 -0.52 -0.84
CA ALA A 61 -14.98 -1.37 -0.56
C ALA A 61 -15.31 -2.87 -0.67
N THR A 62 -16.53 -3.26 -0.31
CA THR A 62 -17.01 -4.66 -0.38
C THR A 62 -17.35 -5.07 -1.83
N GLU A 63 -17.94 -4.18 -2.62
CA GLU A 63 -18.25 -4.36 -4.05
C GLU A 63 -17.00 -4.30 -4.93
N ARG A 64 -15.94 -3.58 -4.49
CA ARG A 64 -14.60 -3.59 -5.11
C ARG A 64 -13.71 -4.74 -4.65
N SER A 65 -14.24 -5.75 -3.95
CA SER A 65 -13.46 -6.96 -3.65
C SER A 65 -13.17 -7.71 -4.95
N GLU A 66 -12.10 -7.33 -5.64
CA GLU A 66 -11.54 -8.04 -6.79
C GLU A 66 -10.94 -9.42 -6.40
N GLY A 67 -11.12 -9.84 -5.15
CA GLY A 67 -10.75 -11.16 -4.64
C GLY A 67 -11.76 -12.22 -5.02
N LEU A 68 -11.28 -13.45 -5.11
CA LEU A 68 -12.15 -14.60 -5.38
C LEU A 68 -12.91 -14.95 -4.10
N GLY A 69 -14.24 -15.05 -4.16
CA GLY A 69 -15.05 -15.46 -3.00
C GLY A 69 -15.28 -14.38 -1.94
N LYS A 70 -15.98 -14.75 -0.85
CA LYS A 70 -16.30 -13.83 0.25
C LYS A 70 -15.42 -14.13 1.46
N ARG A 71 -14.79 -13.10 2.01
CA ARG A 71 -14.07 -13.21 3.29
C ARG A 71 -15.02 -12.93 4.44
N GLY A 72 -14.81 -13.61 5.56
CA GLY A 72 -15.47 -13.27 6.82
C GLY A 72 -15.00 -11.92 7.38
N ASP A 73 -15.58 -11.52 8.51
CA ASP A 73 -15.18 -10.28 9.20
C ASP A 73 -13.69 -10.33 9.58
N GLN A 74 -12.96 -9.31 9.15
CA GLN A 74 -11.51 -9.26 9.31
C GLN A 74 -11.14 -8.56 10.62
N TRP A 75 -10.21 -9.14 11.37
CA TRP A 75 -9.68 -8.54 12.59
C TRP A 75 -8.25 -9.01 12.84
N THR A 76 -7.52 -8.26 13.68
CA THR A 76 -6.11 -8.51 13.97
C THR A 76 -5.92 -8.88 15.43
N GLU A 77 -5.18 -9.95 15.67
CA GLU A 77 -4.74 -10.39 16.99
C GLU A 77 -3.25 -10.09 17.16
N VAL A 78 -2.87 -9.51 18.29
CA VAL A 78 -1.46 -9.25 18.62
C VAL A 78 -0.94 -10.43 19.44
N LEU A 79 0.06 -11.15 18.91
CA LEU A 79 0.68 -12.27 19.62
C LEU A 79 1.92 -11.83 20.41
N SER A 80 2.73 -10.94 19.82
CA SER A 80 3.95 -10.42 20.47
C SER A 80 4.35 -9.08 19.88
N TRP A 81 5.02 -8.27 20.70
CA TRP A 81 5.66 -7.03 20.28
C TRP A 81 7.17 -7.20 20.02
N GLU A 82 7.80 -8.21 20.63
CA GLU A 82 9.23 -8.48 20.52
C GLU A 82 9.50 -9.99 20.49
N PRO A 83 9.73 -10.59 19.30
CA PRO A 83 9.57 -10.00 17.98
C PRO A 83 8.08 -9.69 17.67
N ARG A 84 7.84 -8.75 16.76
CA ARG A 84 6.47 -8.40 16.32
C ARG A 84 5.81 -9.59 15.63
N ALA A 85 4.69 -10.06 16.17
CA ALA A 85 3.91 -11.16 15.61
C ALA A 85 2.41 -10.86 15.73
N PHE A 86 1.68 -11.02 14.62
CA PHE A 86 0.26 -10.72 14.53
C PHE A 86 -0.46 -11.84 13.76
N VAL A 87 -1.72 -12.11 14.10
CA VAL A 87 -2.61 -12.97 13.30
C VAL A 87 -3.66 -12.09 12.63
N TYR A 88 -3.74 -12.19 11.30
CA TYR A 88 -4.80 -11.55 10.51
C TYR A 88 -5.89 -12.57 10.20
N HIS A 89 -6.98 -12.50 10.96
CA HIS A 89 -8.11 -13.41 10.80
C HIS A 89 -8.88 -13.11 9.52
N ASN A 90 -9.30 -14.16 8.80
CA ASN A 90 -10.02 -14.07 7.52
C ASN A 90 -9.27 -13.25 6.44
N PHE A 91 -7.95 -13.40 6.39
CA PHE A 91 -7.11 -12.71 5.40
C PHE A 91 -7.36 -13.20 3.95
N LEU A 92 -7.46 -14.53 3.78
CA LEU A 92 -7.87 -15.18 2.53
C LEU A 92 -9.33 -15.64 2.64
N SER A 93 -10.03 -15.66 1.52
CA SER A 93 -11.30 -16.41 1.41
C SER A 93 -11.03 -17.90 1.25
N LYS A 94 -12.05 -18.73 1.48
CA LYS A 94 -11.97 -20.17 1.23
C LYS A 94 -11.65 -20.47 -0.24
N GLU A 95 -12.23 -19.70 -1.15
CA GLU A 95 -12.02 -19.86 -2.58
C GLU A 95 -10.61 -19.45 -3.01
N GLU A 96 -10.01 -18.43 -2.39
CA GLU A 96 -8.60 -18.07 -2.60
C GLU A 96 -7.66 -19.18 -2.09
N CYS A 97 -7.95 -19.79 -0.94
CA CYS A 97 -7.18 -20.92 -0.43
C CYS A 97 -7.22 -22.11 -1.39
N GLU A 98 -8.42 -22.54 -1.80
CA GLU A 98 -8.61 -23.64 -2.76
C GLU A 98 -7.94 -23.35 -4.10
N TYR A 99 -8.01 -22.09 -4.56
CA TYR A 99 -7.32 -21.64 -5.77
C TYR A 99 -5.81 -21.81 -5.67
N LEU A 100 -5.17 -21.31 -4.60
CA LEU A 100 -3.73 -21.44 -4.37
C LEU A 100 -3.29 -22.90 -4.29
N ILE A 101 -4.06 -23.74 -3.58
CA ILE A 101 -3.81 -25.18 -3.50
C ILE A 101 -3.88 -25.83 -4.89
N SER A 102 -4.91 -25.52 -5.68
CA SER A 102 -5.10 -26.11 -7.02
C SER A 102 -3.97 -25.75 -7.98
N LEU A 103 -3.49 -24.50 -7.92
CA LEU A 103 -2.35 -24.03 -8.73
C LEU A 103 -1.05 -24.70 -8.34
N ALA A 104 -0.85 -24.99 -7.05
CA ALA A 104 0.40 -25.50 -6.52
C ALA A 104 0.52 -27.03 -6.68
N LYS A 105 -0.58 -27.76 -6.47
CA LYS A 105 -0.64 -29.24 -6.45
C LYS A 105 0.10 -29.93 -7.61
N PRO A 106 -0.04 -29.55 -8.89
CA PRO A 106 0.64 -30.23 -10.00
C PRO A 106 2.15 -29.94 -10.07
N HIS A 107 2.66 -28.98 -9.29
CA HIS A 107 4.04 -28.52 -9.34
C HIS A 107 4.80 -28.73 -8.03
N MET A 108 4.24 -29.51 -7.10
CA MET A 108 4.87 -29.80 -5.82
C MET A 108 6.09 -30.69 -5.99
N VAL A 109 7.22 -30.23 -5.48
CA VAL A 109 8.47 -30.99 -5.41
C VAL A 109 8.97 -31.04 -3.98
N LYS A 110 9.80 -32.03 -3.63
CA LYS A 110 10.41 -32.10 -2.30
C LYS A 110 11.14 -30.79 -1.98
N SER A 111 10.87 -30.23 -0.81
CA SER A 111 11.47 -28.97 -0.38
C SER A 111 12.95 -29.17 -0.10
N THR A 112 13.73 -28.16 -0.48
CA THR A 112 15.17 -28.08 -0.23
C THR A 112 15.47 -26.90 0.67
N VAL A 113 16.65 -26.88 1.28
CA VAL A 113 17.17 -25.73 2.03
C VAL A 113 18.37 -25.14 1.30
N VAL A 114 18.61 -23.85 1.51
CA VAL A 114 19.83 -23.19 1.04
C VAL A 114 20.96 -23.56 2.00
N ASP A 115 22.02 -24.13 1.46
CA ASP A 115 23.24 -24.42 2.18
C ASP A 115 24.00 -23.12 2.46
N SER A 116 24.31 -22.83 3.73
CA SER A 116 24.87 -21.55 4.15
C SER A 116 26.32 -21.32 3.71
N GLU A 117 27.07 -22.38 3.38
CA GLU A 117 28.46 -22.29 2.93
C GLU A 117 28.53 -22.08 1.41
N THR A 118 27.65 -22.77 0.68
CA THR A 118 27.72 -22.82 -0.80
C THR A 118 26.63 -22.00 -1.49
N GLY A 119 25.60 -21.57 -0.77
CA GLY A 119 24.41 -20.88 -1.31
C GLY A 119 23.53 -21.77 -2.19
N LYS A 120 23.79 -23.08 -2.27
CA LYS A 120 23.09 -24.02 -3.15
C LYS A 120 21.92 -24.73 -2.46
N SER A 121 20.98 -25.19 -3.27
CA SER A 121 19.85 -26.01 -2.82
C SER A 121 20.31 -27.42 -2.43
N LYS A 122 19.94 -27.87 -1.22
CA LYS A 122 20.30 -29.18 -0.66
C LYS A 122 19.08 -29.90 -0.09
N ASP A 123 19.06 -31.22 -0.25
CA ASP A 123 18.06 -32.11 0.33
C ASP A 123 18.09 -32.02 1.87
N SER A 124 16.94 -31.70 2.48
CA SER A 124 16.90 -31.32 3.89
C SER A 124 16.25 -32.40 4.76
N ARG A 125 16.89 -32.70 5.90
CA ARG A 125 16.25 -33.42 7.03
C ARG A 125 15.49 -32.48 7.97
N VAL A 126 15.70 -31.17 7.79
CA VAL A 126 15.24 -30.09 8.66
C VAL A 126 13.92 -29.52 8.13
N ARG A 127 13.74 -29.51 6.81
CA ARG A 127 12.49 -29.18 6.12
C ARG A 127 12.08 -30.37 5.27
N THR A 128 10.98 -31.03 5.63
CA THR A 128 10.55 -32.28 4.99
C THR A 128 9.26 -32.13 4.18
N SER A 129 8.81 -30.90 3.94
CA SER A 129 7.65 -30.60 3.10
C SER A 129 7.86 -30.88 1.62
N SER A 130 6.78 -30.84 0.86
CA SER A 130 6.79 -30.51 -0.57
C SER A 130 6.41 -29.04 -0.78
N GLY A 131 6.85 -28.44 -1.87
CA GLY A 131 6.59 -27.03 -2.13
C GLY A 131 6.78 -26.61 -3.57
N THR A 132 6.27 -25.42 -3.89
CA THR A 132 6.43 -24.78 -5.19
C THR A 132 6.29 -23.27 -5.06
N PHE A 133 6.83 -22.53 -6.03
CA PHE A 133 6.66 -21.08 -6.11
C PHE A 133 5.63 -20.74 -7.17
N LEU A 134 4.68 -19.88 -6.83
CA LEU A 134 3.80 -19.24 -7.79
C LEU A 134 4.48 -17.94 -8.27
N ARG A 135 4.52 -17.75 -9.59
CA ARG A 135 5.13 -16.57 -10.19
C ARG A 135 4.42 -15.31 -9.71
N ARG A 136 5.21 -14.27 -9.43
CA ARG A 136 4.67 -12.96 -9.08
C ARG A 136 3.76 -12.41 -10.17
N GLY A 137 2.65 -11.81 -9.75
CA GLY A 137 1.68 -11.21 -10.67
C GLY A 137 1.16 -12.16 -11.76
N ARG A 138 1.12 -13.47 -11.49
CA ARG A 138 0.72 -14.53 -12.45
C ARG A 138 -0.60 -14.22 -13.14
N ASP A 139 -1.60 -13.84 -12.36
CA ASP A 139 -2.98 -13.61 -12.77
C ASP A 139 -3.63 -12.59 -11.83
N LYS A 140 -4.90 -12.25 -12.09
CA LYS A 140 -5.63 -11.25 -11.31
C LYS A 140 -5.76 -11.64 -9.83
N ILE A 141 -5.98 -12.92 -9.52
CA ILE A 141 -6.21 -13.38 -8.16
C ILE A 141 -4.90 -13.28 -7.36
N ILE A 142 -3.79 -13.74 -7.91
CA ILE A 142 -2.46 -13.62 -7.30
C ILE A 142 -2.10 -12.15 -7.07
N LYS A 143 -2.32 -11.27 -8.07
CA LYS A 143 -2.08 -9.82 -7.90
C LYS A 143 -2.92 -9.20 -6.80
N THR A 144 -4.18 -9.62 -6.66
CA THR A 144 -5.07 -9.13 -5.59
C THR A 144 -4.57 -9.57 -4.21
N ILE A 145 -4.07 -10.81 -4.08
CA ILE A 145 -3.48 -11.30 -2.83
C ILE A 145 -2.17 -10.58 -2.52
N GLU A 146 -1.28 -10.41 -3.50
CA GLU A 146 -0.01 -9.66 -3.37
C GLU A 146 -0.24 -8.20 -2.98
N LYS A 147 -1.22 -7.53 -3.60
CA LYS A 147 -1.61 -6.17 -3.23
C LYS A 147 -2.10 -6.12 -1.78
N ARG A 148 -2.89 -7.09 -1.35
CA ARG A 148 -3.41 -7.15 0.02
C ARG A 148 -2.31 -7.41 1.04
N ILE A 149 -1.33 -8.26 0.70
CA ILE A 149 -0.10 -8.42 1.52
C ILE A 149 0.56 -7.05 1.70
N ALA A 150 0.71 -6.29 0.61
CA ALA A 150 1.30 -4.95 0.67
C ALA A 150 0.49 -3.99 1.55
N ASP A 151 -0.85 -4.01 1.44
CA ASP A 151 -1.74 -3.16 2.25
C ASP A 151 -1.63 -3.47 3.75
N TYR A 152 -1.44 -4.74 4.15
CA TYR A 152 -1.31 -5.15 5.56
C TYR A 152 0.10 -4.98 6.13
N THR A 153 1.12 -5.15 5.30
CA THR A 153 2.52 -5.05 5.72
C THR A 153 3.06 -3.62 5.61
N PHE A 154 2.39 -2.74 4.86
CA PHE A 154 2.87 -1.43 4.44
C PHE A 154 4.18 -1.51 3.62
N ILE A 155 4.47 -2.67 3.02
CA ILE A 155 5.61 -2.90 2.15
C ILE A 155 5.11 -3.01 0.72
N PRO A 156 5.65 -2.24 -0.24
CA PRO A 156 5.27 -2.35 -1.64
C PRO A 156 5.31 -3.79 -2.18
N ALA A 157 4.30 -4.17 -2.99
CA ALA A 157 4.17 -5.53 -3.51
C ALA A 157 5.34 -5.94 -4.43
N ASP A 158 6.12 -4.98 -4.94
CA ASP A 158 7.31 -5.21 -5.74
C ASP A 158 8.54 -5.67 -4.94
N HIS A 159 8.55 -5.47 -3.62
CA HIS A 159 9.54 -6.03 -2.71
C HIS A 159 9.23 -7.47 -2.26
N GLY A 160 8.03 -7.99 -2.56
CA GLY A 160 7.67 -9.38 -2.26
C GLY A 160 8.36 -10.37 -3.19
N GLU A 161 8.69 -11.56 -2.68
CA GLU A 161 9.01 -12.74 -3.48
C GLU A 161 7.73 -13.37 -4.07
N GLY A 162 7.88 -14.33 -4.98
CA GLY A 162 6.74 -15.14 -5.42
C GLY A 162 6.14 -15.93 -4.27
N LEU A 163 4.82 -16.18 -4.29
CA LEU A 163 4.16 -16.93 -3.22
C LEU A 163 4.72 -18.35 -3.16
N GLN A 164 5.35 -18.71 -2.04
CA GLN A 164 5.81 -20.06 -1.78
C GLN A 164 4.69 -20.87 -1.11
N VAL A 165 4.17 -21.87 -1.83
CA VAL A 165 3.16 -22.79 -1.28
C VAL A 165 3.85 -24.06 -0.79
N LEU A 166 3.49 -24.50 0.41
CA LEU A 166 4.08 -25.66 1.08
C LEU A 166 2.99 -26.63 1.52
N HIS A 167 3.30 -27.92 1.43
CA HIS A 167 2.42 -28.99 1.89
C HIS A 167 3.21 -29.94 2.79
N TYR A 168 2.67 -30.15 4.00
CA TYR A 168 3.22 -31.02 5.03
C TYR A 168 2.25 -32.17 5.27
N GLU A 169 2.71 -33.39 5.04
CA GLU A 169 2.00 -34.61 5.45
C GLU A 169 2.21 -34.88 6.95
N ALA A 170 1.44 -35.82 7.49
CA ALA A 170 1.61 -36.25 8.88
C ALA A 170 3.06 -36.69 9.15
N GLY A 171 3.69 -36.08 10.16
CA GLY A 171 5.08 -36.34 10.53
C GLY A 171 6.12 -35.50 9.76
N GLN A 172 5.73 -34.77 8.71
CA GLN A 172 6.60 -33.77 8.09
C GLN A 172 6.67 -32.52 8.96
N LYS A 173 7.79 -31.80 8.87
CA LYS A 173 8.07 -30.65 9.73
C LYS A 173 9.03 -29.67 9.08
N TYR A 174 9.12 -28.51 9.71
CA TYR A 174 10.21 -27.58 9.55
C TYR A 174 10.75 -27.24 10.93
N GLU A 175 12.03 -27.52 11.18
CA GLU A 175 12.69 -27.06 12.41
C GLU A 175 12.76 -25.53 12.48
N PRO A 176 12.90 -24.96 13.70
CA PRO A 176 13.10 -23.53 13.89
C PRO A 176 14.28 -22.99 13.07
N HIS A 177 14.05 -21.87 12.38
CA HIS A 177 15.04 -21.17 11.57
C HIS A 177 14.68 -19.69 11.47
N TYR A 178 15.59 -18.91 10.86
CA TYR A 178 15.33 -17.53 10.49
C TYR A 178 15.03 -17.42 8.99
N ASP A 179 14.10 -16.54 8.65
CA ASP A 179 13.78 -16.29 7.24
C ASP A 179 14.81 -15.40 6.54
N TYR A 180 15.57 -14.60 7.29
CA TYR A 180 16.62 -13.74 6.76
C TYR A 180 17.83 -14.58 6.28
N PHE A 181 18.53 -14.05 5.28
CA PHE A 181 19.73 -14.67 4.75
C PHE A 181 20.94 -14.39 5.63
N VAL A 182 21.75 -15.42 5.86
CA VAL A 182 23.06 -15.29 6.52
C VAL A 182 24.18 -15.16 5.49
N ASP A 183 23.95 -15.66 4.26
CA ASP A 183 24.95 -15.64 3.19
C ASP A 183 24.92 -14.32 2.39
N GLU A 184 26.11 -13.91 1.91
CA GLU A 184 26.24 -12.70 1.10
C GLU A 184 25.60 -12.83 -0.28
N PHE A 185 25.54 -14.05 -0.83
CA PHE A 185 25.10 -14.26 -2.21
C PHE A 185 23.62 -13.90 -2.36
N ASN A 186 22.74 -14.46 -1.55
CA ASN A 186 21.31 -14.17 -1.58
C ASN A 186 21.02 -12.73 -1.17
N THR A 187 21.72 -12.22 -0.14
CA THR A 187 21.59 -10.82 0.29
C THR A 187 21.91 -9.83 -0.84
N LYS A 188 22.95 -10.11 -1.66
CA LYS A 188 23.32 -9.25 -2.80
C LYS A 188 22.40 -9.41 -4.01
N ASN A 189 21.84 -10.59 -4.26
CA ASN A 189 21.07 -10.89 -5.47
C ASN A 189 19.54 -10.72 -5.30
N GLY A 190 19.03 -10.56 -4.08
CA GLY A 190 17.60 -10.35 -3.81
C GLY A 190 17.29 -9.36 -2.68
N GLY A 191 18.29 -8.85 -1.96
CA GLY A 191 18.10 -8.06 -0.74
C GLY A 191 17.89 -8.92 0.50
N GLN A 192 17.69 -8.26 1.65
CA GLN A 192 17.42 -8.93 2.92
C GLN A 192 15.92 -8.97 3.21
N ARG A 193 15.44 -10.08 3.79
CA ARG A 193 14.04 -10.22 4.21
C ARG A 193 13.80 -9.52 5.54
N MET A 194 12.78 -8.67 5.56
CA MET A 194 12.42 -7.84 6.71
C MET A 194 11.18 -8.33 7.47
N ALA A 195 10.30 -9.06 6.79
CA ALA A 195 9.06 -9.59 7.34
C ALA A 195 8.60 -10.80 6.51
N THR A 196 7.84 -11.69 7.16
CA THR A 196 7.22 -12.86 6.53
C THR A 196 5.73 -12.86 6.83
N MET A 197 4.93 -13.20 5.83
CA MET A 197 3.50 -13.43 6.01
C MET A 197 3.19 -14.91 5.72
N LEU A 198 2.94 -15.66 6.79
CA LEU A 198 2.54 -17.06 6.69
C LEU A 198 1.02 -17.15 6.58
N MET A 199 0.53 -17.65 5.46
CA MET A 199 -0.91 -17.84 5.21
C MET A 199 -1.25 -19.33 5.28
N TYR A 200 -2.22 -19.67 6.13
CA TYR A 200 -2.78 -21.02 6.19
C TYR A 200 -3.84 -21.18 5.09
N LEU A 201 -3.72 -22.26 4.30
CA LEU A 201 -4.59 -22.57 3.17
C LEU A 201 -5.56 -23.72 3.51
#